data_AF-A0A060M139-F1
#
_entry.id   AF-A0A060M139-F1
#
_cell.length_a   1.000
_cell.length_b   1.000
_cell.length_c   1.000
_cell.angle_alpha   90.00
_cell.angle_beta   90.00
_cell.angle_gamma   90.00
#
_symmetry.space_group_name_H-M   'P 1'
#
loop_
_entity.id
_entity.type
_entity.pdbx_description
1 polymer ?
#
loop_
_entity_poly.entity_id
_entity_poly.type
_entity_poly.pdbx_seq_one_letter_code
_entity_poly.pdbx_strand_id
1 'polypeptide(L)'
;MQLYKTHIIHPHTHVPLIVYYNQTEGFVSFERDEKVLKAIYNVKRDLALNKQFQESLRRATQLCQTQYPLDTLRQAEQFLKKLGIEEQSIKFEKVLLH
;
A
#
# COMPACT_ATOMS: atom_id res chain seq x y z
N MET A 1 12.35 -16.17 5.78
CA MET A 1 11.32 -15.58 4.89
C MET A 1 11.89 -14.32 4.24
N GLN A 2 11.79 -14.17 2.92
CA GLN A 2 12.23 -12.96 2.21
C GLN A 2 11.03 -12.07 1.93
N LEU A 3 10.86 -11.03 2.74
CA LEU A 3 9.76 -10.07 2.64
C LEU A 3 10.31 -8.72 2.22
N TYR A 4 9.64 -8.07 1.28
CA TYR A 4 9.94 -6.72 0.82
C TYR A 4 8.74 -5.83 1.07
N LYS A 5 8.99 -4.55 1.31
CA LYS A 5 7.92 -3.57 1.46
C LYS A 5 8.21 -2.28 0.70
N THR A 6 7.18 -1.58 0.28
CA THR A 6 7.29 -0.19 -0.19
C THR A 6 6.10 0.62 0.26
N HIS A 7 6.27 1.94 0.39
CA HIS A 7 5.22 2.87 0.79
C HIS A 7 4.74 3.62 -0.44
N ILE A 8 3.43 3.68 -0.62
CA ILE A 8 2.79 4.32 -1.78
C ILE A 8 1.62 5.21 -1.34
N ILE A 9 1.22 6.12 -2.21
CA ILE A 9 -0.08 6.78 -2.13
C ILE A 9 -0.94 6.16 -3.23
N HIS A 10 -2.08 5.57 -2.87
CA HIS A 10 -2.94 4.94 -3.87
C HIS A 10 -3.53 6.02 -4.82
N PRO A 11 -3.36 5.88 -6.14
CA PRO A 11 -3.59 6.99 -7.09
C PRO A 11 -5.06 7.45 -7.16
N HIS A 12 -6.02 6.55 -6.90
CA HIS A 12 -7.45 6.90 -6.99
C HIS A 12 -8.09 7.27 -5.65
N THR A 13 -7.57 6.73 -4.54
CA THR A 13 -8.16 6.96 -3.20
C THR A 13 -7.36 7.96 -2.38
N HIS A 14 -6.12 8.26 -2.80
CA HIS A 14 -5.15 9.09 -2.09
C HIS A 14 -4.84 8.58 -0.68
N VAL A 15 -5.14 7.31 -0.42
CA VAL A 15 -4.86 6.66 0.87
C VAL A 15 -3.41 6.17 0.86
N PRO A 16 -2.61 6.50 1.88
CA PRO A 16 -1.27 5.95 2.03
C PRO A 16 -1.36 4.46 2.38
N LEU A 17 -0.64 3.64 1.61
CA LEU A 17 -0.61 2.19 1.74
C LEU A 17 0.83 1.69 1.85
N ILE A 18 0.99 0.55 2.49
CA ILE A 18 2.19 -0.27 2.48
C ILE A 18 1.91 -1.45 1.55
N VAL A 19 2.78 -1.67 0.57
CA VAL A 19 2.75 -2.86 -0.27
C VAL A 19 3.78 -3.84 0.26
N TYR A 20 3.37 -5.07 0.51
CA TYR A 20 4.28 -6.16 0.86
C TYR A 20 4.40 -7.12 -0.31
N TYR A 21 5.62 -7.54 -0.58
CA TYR A 21 5.91 -8.64 -1.50
C TYR A 21 6.58 -9.77 -0.74
N ASN A 22 5.90 -10.91 -0.62
CA ASN A 22 6.45 -12.13 -0.06
C ASN A 22 7.09 -12.94 -1.18
N GLN A 23 8.42 -12.92 -1.26
CA GLN A 23 9.14 -13.65 -2.30
C GLN A 23 9.10 -15.17 -2.09
N THR A 24 8.93 -15.64 -0.85
CA THR A 24 8.88 -17.07 -0.54
C THR A 24 7.55 -17.68 -0.99
N GLU A 25 6.44 -16.98 -0.77
CA GLU A 25 5.09 -17.46 -1.09
C GLU A 25 4.56 -16.95 -2.43
N GLY A 26 5.23 -15.99 -3.06
CA GLY A 26 4.89 -15.52 -4.40
C GLY A 26 3.61 -14.69 -4.45
N PHE A 27 3.46 -13.71 -3.56
CA PHE A 27 2.31 -12.80 -3.61
C PHE A 27 2.62 -11.39 -3.16
N VAL A 28 1.75 -10.46 -3.57
CA VAL A 28 1.66 -9.10 -3.06
C VAL A 28 0.40 -8.94 -2.22
N SER A 29 0.54 -8.21 -1.11
CA SER A 29 -0.57 -7.76 -0.29
C SER A 29 -0.43 -6.27 0.02
N PHE A 30 -1.53 -5.66 0.45
CA PHE A 30 -1.58 -4.26 0.81
C PHE A 30 -2.05 -4.09 2.24
N GLU A 31 -1.50 -3.10 2.93
CA GLU A 31 -1.92 -2.65 4.24
C GLU A 31 -2.10 -1.13 4.21
N ARG A 32 -3.02 -0.60 5.02
CA ARG A 32 -3.07 0.84 5.21
C ARG A 32 -1.88 1.30 6.04
N ASP A 33 -1.28 2.41 5.67
CA ASP A 33 -0.23 3.00 6.50
C ASP A 33 -0.88 3.77 7.67
N GLU A 34 -1.27 3.04 8.72
CA GLU A 34 -1.94 3.60 9.90
C GLU A 34 -1.09 4.66 10.61
N LYS A 35 0.24 4.56 10.53
CA LYS A 35 1.15 5.56 11.11
C LYS A 35 1.02 6.89 10.38
N VAL A 36 1.06 6.86 9.05
CA VAL A 36 0.89 8.06 8.22
C VAL A 36 -0.54 8.60 8.35
N LEU A 37 -1.56 7.73 8.33
CA LEU A 37 -2.95 8.13 8.54
C LEU A 37 -3.16 8.84 9.88
N LYS A 38 -2.62 8.30 10.97
CA LYS A 38 -2.69 8.92 12.30
C LYS A 38 -2.00 10.29 12.33
N ALA A 39 -0.86 10.42 11.66
CA ALA A 39 -0.18 11.71 11.54
C ALA A 39 -1.04 12.74 10.77
N ILE A 40 -1.66 12.33 9.66
CA ILE A 40 -2.58 13.18 8.88
C ILE A 40 -3.76 13.64 9.74
N TYR A 41 -4.39 12.74 10.51
CA TYR A 41 -5.52 13.09 11.38
C TYR A 41 -5.15 14.07 12.50
N ASN A 42 -3.94 13.94 13.04
CA ASN A 42 -3.46 14.87 14.06
C ASN A 42 -3.27 16.30 13.52
N VAL A 43 -2.89 16.43 12.23
CA VAL A 43 -2.69 17.72 11.57
C VAL A 43 -3.99 18.29 11.00
N LYS A 44 -4.89 17.44 10.49
CA LYS A 44 -6.15 17.83 9.86
C LYS A 44 -7.31 17.01 10.44
N ARG A 45 -7.78 17.41 11.63
CA ARG A 45 -8.90 16.71 12.31
C ARG A 45 -10.18 16.66 11.48
N ASP A 46 -10.46 17.70 10.70
CA ASP A 46 -11.65 17.75 9.83
C ASP A 46 -11.59 16.72 8.69
N LEU A 47 -10.40 16.26 8.30
CA LEU A 47 -10.23 15.24 7.28
C LEU A 47 -10.75 13.87 7.74
N ALA A 48 -10.64 13.57 9.04
CA ALA A 48 -11.17 12.32 9.61
C ALA A 48 -12.70 12.25 9.55
N LEU A 49 -13.36 13.40 9.60
CA LEU A 49 -14.82 13.53 9.53
C LEU A 49 -15.33 13.73 8.09
N ASN A 50 -14.44 13.88 7.12
CA ASN A 50 -14.78 14.06 5.72
C ASN A 50 -15.32 12.75 5.13
N LYS A 51 -16.59 12.77 4.69
CA LYS A 51 -17.27 11.61 4.09
C LYS A 51 -16.54 11.02 2.88
N GLN A 52 -16.02 11.88 1.99
CA GLN A 52 -15.26 11.45 0.81
C GLN A 52 -13.98 10.70 1.20
N PHE A 53 -13.30 11.17 2.26
CA PHE A 53 -12.11 10.50 2.76
C PHE A 53 -12.45 9.14 3.39
N GLN A 54 -13.54 9.06 4.16
CA GLN A 54 -14.03 7.80 4.73
C GLN A 54 -14.40 6.76 3.65
N GLU A 55 -15.01 7.20 2.55
CA GLU A 55 -15.28 6.32 1.40
C GLU A 55 -13.99 5.85 0.72
N SER A 56 -13.02 6.74 0.55
CA SER A 56 -11.69 6.38 0.05
C SER A 56 -10.99 5.35 0.94
N LEU A 57 -11.06 5.50 2.26
CA LEU A 57 -10.56 4.50 3.22
C LEU A 57 -11.27 3.16 3.08
N ARG A 58 -12.61 3.16 2.97
CA ARG A 58 -13.38 1.93 2.84
C ARG A 58 -13.01 1.15 1.58
N ARG A 59 -12.84 1.84 0.44
CA ARG A 59 -12.36 1.23 -0.81
C ARG A 59 -10.95 0.67 -0.67
N ALA A 60 -10.04 1.42 -0.04
CA ALA A 60 -8.68 0.95 0.22
C ALA A 60 -8.67 -0.29 1.14
N THR A 61 -9.53 -0.35 2.16
CA THR A 61 -9.64 -1.52 3.05
C THR A 61 -10.03 -2.79 2.31
N GLN A 62 -10.91 -2.71 1.30
CA GLN A 62 -11.27 -3.88 0.49
C GLN A 62 -10.06 -4.40 -0.30
N LEU A 63 -9.23 -3.50 -0.82
CA LEU A 63 -8.00 -3.84 -1.52
C LEU A 63 -6.98 -4.55 -0.60
N CYS A 64 -6.92 -4.16 0.68
CA CYS A 64 -6.08 -4.81 1.69
C CYS A 64 -6.50 -6.25 2.06
N GLN A 65 -7.72 -6.67 1.72
CA GLN A 65 -8.20 -8.03 2.01
C GLN A 65 -7.81 -9.04 0.93
N THR A 66 -7.17 -8.59 -0.15
CA THR A 66 -6.83 -9.42 -1.31
C THR A 66 -5.33 -9.66 -1.38
N GLN A 67 -4.95 -10.90 -1.69
CA GLN A 67 -3.60 -11.27 -2.07
C GLN A 67 -3.54 -11.46 -3.59
N TYR A 68 -2.49 -10.92 -4.20
CA TYR A 68 -2.28 -10.96 -5.65
C TYR A 68 -1.09 -11.89 -5.93
N PRO A 69 -1.29 -13.06 -6.55
CA PRO A 69 -0.21 -13.99 -6.83
C PRO A 69 0.74 -13.38 -7.88
N LEU A 70 2.01 -13.25 -7.50
CA LEU A 70 3.08 -12.65 -8.32
C LEU A 70 4.41 -13.32 -7.96
N ASP A 71 5.10 -13.87 -8.96
CA ASP A 71 6.24 -14.77 -8.71
C ASP A 71 7.57 -14.04 -8.50
N THR A 72 7.65 -12.77 -8.90
CA THR A 72 8.89 -12.00 -8.89
C THR A 72 8.67 -10.56 -8.44
N LEU A 73 9.72 -9.97 -7.85
CA LEU A 73 9.71 -8.56 -7.48
C LEU A 73 9.42 -7.65 -8.69
N ARG A 74 9.96 -8.01 -9.87
CA ARG A 74 9.69 -7.29 -11.12
C ARG A 74 8.22 -7.32 -11.51
N GLN A 75 7.53 -8.45 -11.32
CA GLN A 75 6.09 -8.53 -11.54
C GLN A 75 5.31 -7.67 -10.53
N ALA A 76 5.75 -7.61 -9.27
CA ALA A 76 5.19 -6.70 -8.27
C ALA A 76 5.33 -5.23 -8.69
N GLU A 77 6.51 -4.80 -9.14
CA GLU A 77 6.74 -3.45 -9.67
C GLU A 77 5.85 -3.15 -10.88
N GLN A 78 5.77 -4.07 -11.85
CA GLN A 78 4.91 -3.91 -13.03
C GLN A 78 3.43 -3.86 -12.67
N PHE A 79 3.00 -4.64 -11.67
CA PHE A 79 1.65 -4.61 -11.16
C PHE A 79 1.31 -3.24 -10.55
N LEU A 80 2.20 -2.69 -9.71
CA LEU A 80 2.02 -1.35 -9.14
C LEU A 80 2.00 -0.25 -10.23
N LYS A 81 2.83 -0.37 -11.28
CA LYS A 81 2.76 0.55 -12.44
C LYS A 81 1.41 0.49 -13.15
N LYS A 82 0.86 -0.71 -13.35
CA LYS A 82 -0.47 -0.88 -13.97
C LYS A 82 -1.60 -0.27 -13.12
N LEU A 83 -1.41 -0.20 -11.81
CA LEU A 83 -2.33 0.49 -10.90
C LEU A 83 -2.21 2.02 -10.96
N GLY A 84 -1.27 2.57 -11.74
CA GLY A 84 -1.06 4.01 -11.89
C GLY A 84 -0.03 4.60 -10.92
N ILE A 85 0.80 3.77 -10.30
CA ILE A 85 1.89 4.23 -9.42
C ILE A 85 3.13 4.52 -10.25
N GLU A 86 3.71 5.70 -10.07
CA GLU A 86 4.91 6.09 -10.80
C GLU A 86 6.12 5.23 -10.39
N GLU A 87 6.91 4.79 -11.36
CA GLU A 87 8.08 3.92 -11.15
C GLU A 87 9.06 4.48 -10.11
N GLN A 88 9.30 5.78 -10.16
CA GLN A 88 10.18 6.50 -9.24
C GLN A 88 9.70 6.51 -7.77
N SER A 89 8.42 6.21 -7.54
CA SER A 89 7.85 6.07 -6.20
C SER A 89 7.87 4.63 -5.68
N ILE A 90 8.22 3.65 -6.52
CA ILE A 90 8.30 2.24 -6.13
C ILE A 90 9.73 1.91 -5.72
N LYS A 91 9.97 1.82 -4.41
CA LYS A 91 11.26 1.37 -3.86
C LYS A 91 11.00 0.29 -2.83
N PHE A 92 11.22 -0.96 -3.21
CA PHE A 92 11.10 -2.08 -2.30
C PHE A 92 12.32 -2.18 -1.38
N GLU A 93 12.07 -2.10 -0.09
CA GLU A 93 13.03 -2.31 0.97
C GLU A 93 12.88 -3.72 1.54
N LYS A 94 14.00 -4.41 1.79
CA LYS A 94 13.97 -5.72 2.43
C LYS A 94 13.60 -5.58 3.90
N VAL A 95 12.61 -6.36 4.35
CA VAL A 95 12.18 -6.41 5.75
C VAL A 95 13.00 -7.47 6.48
N LEU A 96 13.68 -7.07 7.55
CA LEU A 96 14.35 -7.97 8.48
C LEU A 96 13.33 -8.47 9.51
N LEU A 97 12.90 -9.72 9.35
CA LEU A 97 12.07 -10.43 10.32
C LEU A 97 13.02 -11.04 11.35
N HIS A 98 12.88 -10.63 12.62
CA HIS A 98 13.60 -11.18 13.77
C HIS A 98 12.73 -12.21 14.48
#